data_AF-T1XCY5-F1
#
_entry.id   AF-T1XCY5-F1
#
_cell.length_a   1.000
_cell.length_b   1.000
_cell.length_c   1.000
_cell.angle_alpha   90.00
_cell.angle_beta   90.00
_cell.angle_gamma   90.00
#
_symmetry.space_group_name_H-M   'P 1'
#
loop_
_entity.id
_entity.type
_entity.pdbx_description
1 polymer ?
#
loop_
_entity_poly.entity_id
_entity_poly.type
_entity_poly.pdbx_seq_one_letter_code
_entity_poly.pdbx_strand_id
1 'polypeptide(L)'
;MTVNYTRIGVVGAGAMGRGIAQIAAQAGSEVLLLDSFAGAAERGREALMAQWNKLHEKGKIDAAARDAQIARVKAVDSVGALAQCDLVIEAVVEDLEVKRKLFRELETVVAPTATLATNTSSLSVTAIAAGLAHPQRVAGFHFFNPVPLMKVVEVVAGFKTSADVCKQLAGYAVQMGHSAVQAQDTPGFIVNHAGRGYGTEALRIVGEGVADFATIDRILKEQAGFRLGPFELMDLTALDVSHPVMESIYHQYYEEPRFRPSVITAQRLAAGVLGRKTNEGFYRYNDGVMQQPAEPVPPAVAAMPSVWVSPRAARRADLLRLVNTLGAQIDSGATAAPTSLILVAPLGFDVTTVAAVERLDATRTVGIDMLIDDAATKRRVLATNPATRRDIRDAAHALFARDGKAVSVIRDSGGFVTQRVIGTIVNIAADMCQQRVCSPADLETAVQLGLGYPRGPLAMGNLYGPTNMLEVLFNLQTVYGDPRYRPSPWLRRRGAIGLSLLHEEE
;
A
#
# COMPACT_ATOMS: atom_id res chain seq x y z
N MET A 1 -35.02 -7.99 -1.40
CA MET A 1 -34.45 -6.64 -1.56
C MET A 1 -34.49 -6.28 -3.03
N THR A 2 -34.87 -5.05 -3.35
CA THR A 2 -34.75 -4.52 -4.72
C THR A 2 -33.30 -4.11 -4.94
N VAL A 3 -32.63 -4.71 -5.92
CA VAL A 3 -31.24 -4.35 -6.29
C VAL A 3 -31.25 -3.06 -7.12
N ASN A 4 -30.20 -2.22 -6.98
CA ASN A 4 -30.08 -0.97 -7.73
C ASN A 4 -29.97 -1.21 -9.25
N TYR A 5 -29.33 -2.32 -9.63
CA TYR A 5 -29.21 -2.77 -11.00
C TYR A 5 -29.74 -4.20 -11.11
N THR A 6 -30.77 -4.39 -11.93
CA THR A 6 -31.47 -5.68 -12.03
C THR A 6 -30.80 -6.57 -13.06
N ARG A 7 -30.46 -6.02 -14.23
CA ARG A 7 -29.75 -6.75 -15.29
C ARG A 7 -28.42 -6.10 -15.61
N ILE A 8 -27.35 -6.89 -15.57
CA ILE A 8 -25.98 -6.41 -15.66
C ILE A 8 -25.24 -7.13 -16.78
N GLY A 9 -24.56 -6.37 -17.64
CA GLY A 9 -23.58 -6.91 -18.57
C GLY A 9 -22.20 -6.91 -17.92
N VAL A 10 -21.46 -8.02 -18.04
CA VAL A 10 -20.03 -8.06 -17.69
C VAL A 10 -19.26 -8.43 -18.94
N VAL A 11 -18.42 -7.50 -19.43
CA VAL A 11 -17.64 -7.70 -20.65
C VAL A 11 -16.20 -8.06 -20.27
N GLY A 12 -15.81 -9.29 -20.59
CA GLY A 12 -14.58 -9.95 -20.17
C GLY A 12 -14.86 -11.09 -19.19
N ALA A 13 -14.57 -12.33 -19.57
CA ALA A 13 -14.75 -13.53 -18.76
C ALA A 13 -13.45 -14.00 -18.10
N GLY A 14 -12.47 -13.10 -17.97
CA GLY A 14 -11.23 -13.29 -17.21
C GLY A 14 -11.45 -13.39 -15.69
N ALA A 15 -10.38 -13.44 -14.91
CA ALA A 15 -10.46 -13.59 -13.45
C ALA A 15 -11.29 -12.47 -12.79
N MET A 16 -11.08 -11.22 -13.18
CA MET A 16 -11.82 -10.06 -12.65
C MET A 16 -13.30 -10.11 -13.03
N GLY A 17 -13.61 -10.25 -14.32
CA GLY A 17 -15.00 -10.28 -14.78
C GLY A 17 -15.81 -11.44 -14.19
N ARG A 18 -15.22 -12.64 -14.05
CA ARG A 18 -15.89 -13.74 -13.32
C ARG A 18 -16.13 -13.38 -11.85
N GLY A 19 -15.15 -12.80 -11.18
CA GLY A 19 -15.31 -12.35 -9.79
C GLY A 19 -16.43 -11.33 -9.62
N ILE A 20 -16.54 -10.36 -10.53
CA ILE A 20 -17.61 -9.35 -10.57
C ILE A 20 -18.97 -10.01 -10.83
N ALA A 21 -19.05 -10.87 -11.85
CA ALA A 21 -20.27 -11.62 -12.18
C ALA A 21 -20.74 -12.47 -10.99
N GLN A 22 -19.80 -13.08 -10.25
CA GLN A 22 -20.10 -13.87 -9.05
C GLN A 22 -20.84 -13.02 -8.00
N ILE A 23 -20.25 -11.89 -7.60
CA ILE A 23 -20.79 -11.06 -6.52
C ILE A 23 -22.09 -10.36 -6.93
N ALA A 24 -22.24 -10.00 -8.20
CA ALA A 24 -23.47 -9.44 -8.76
C ALA A 24 -24.64 -10.44 -8.72
N ALA A 25 -24.41 -11.69 -9.14
CA ALA A 25 -25.41 -12.75 -9.08
C ALA A 25 -25.80 -13.13 -7.65
N GLN A 26 -24.83 -13.06 -6.72
CA GLN A 26 -25.05 -13.25 -5.28
C GLN A 26 -25.86 -12.11 -4.65
N ALA A 27 -25.67 -10.87 -5.10
CA ALA A 27 -26.46 -9.72 -4.69
C ALA A 27 -27.91 -9.77 -5.20
N GLY A 28 -28.16 -10.55 -6.26
CA GLY A 28 -29.51 -10.81 -6.78
C GLY A 28 -29.74 -10.39 -8.23
N SER A 29 -28.74 -9.82 -8.90
CA SER A 29 -28.84 -9.35 -10.28
C SER A 29 -28.77 -10.50 -11.30
N GLU A 30 -29.49 -10.37 -12.41
CA GLU A 30 -29.26 -11.19 -13.60
C GLU A 30 -27.99 -10.69 -14.31
N VAL A 31 -27.07 -11.59 -14.65
CA VAL A 31 -25.77 -11.26 -15.22
C VAL A 31 -25.62 -11.88 -16.60
N LEU A 32 -25.38 -11.04 -17.60
CA LEU A 32 -25.01 -11.42 -18.96
C LEU A 32 -23.49 -11.32 -19.10
N LEU A 33 -22.82 -12.46 -19.17
CA LEU A 33 -21.37 -12.56 -19.32
C LEU A 33 -21.02 -12.62 -20.80
N LEU A 34 -20.20 -11.68 -21.26
CA LEU A 34 -19.74 -11.57 -22.64
C LEU A 34 -18.21 -11.65 -22.69
N ASP A 35 -17.66 -12.28 -23.72
CA ASP A 35 -16.24 -12.25 -24.01
C ASP A 35 -16.01 -12.36 -25.53
N SER A 36 -15.00 -11.68 -26.06
CA SER A 36 -14.65 -11.72 -27.48
C SER A 36 -14.04 -13.04 -27.92
N PHE A 37 -13.47 -13.82 -26.99
CA PHE A 37 -12.92 -15.14 -27.28
C PHE A 37 -14.03 -16.18 -27.31
N ALA A 38 -14.16 -16.90 -28.43
CA ALA A 38 -15.17 -17.93 -28.60
C ALA A 38 -15.21 -18.94 -27.44
N GLY A 39 -16.40 -19.12 -26.87
CA GLY A 39 -16.66 -20.00 -25.73
C GLY A 39 -16.06 -19.54 -24.39
N ALA A 40 -15.37 -18.40 -24.30
CA ALA A 40 -14.82 -17.93 -23.03
C ALA A 40 -15.90 -17.52 -22.02
N ALA A 41 -17.00 -16.90 -22.48
CA ALA A 41 -18.15 -16.60 -21.65
C ALA A 41 -18.78 -17.87 -21.05
N GLU A 42 -18.97 -18.93 -21.84
CA GLU A 42 -19.49 -20.22 -21.35
C GLU A 42 -18.55 -20.88 -20.35
N ARG A 43 -17.24 -20.96 -20.65
CA ARG A 43 -16.24 -21.45 -19.68
C ARG A 43 -16.25 -20.64 -18.39
N GLY A 44 -16.46 -19.32 -18.49
CA GLY A 44 -16.57 -18.44 -17.34
C GLY A 44 -17.79 -18.75 -16.47
N ARG A 45 -18.95 -18.98 -17.11
CA ARG A 45 -20.18 -19.42 -16.44
C ARG A 45 -20.01 -20.80 -15.79
N GLU A 46 -19.43 -21.77 -16.47
CA GLU A 46 -19.14 -23.11 -15.93
C GLU A 46 -18.24 -23.03 -14.69
N ALA A 47 -17.20 -22.19 -14.72
CA ALA A 47 -16.32 -21.99 -13.58
C ALA A 47 -17.06 -21.41 -12.36
N LEU A 48 -17.99 -20.47 -12.58
CA LEU A 48 -18.85 -19.91 -11.53
C LEU A 48 -19.78 -20.97 -10.95
N MET A 49 -20.40 -21.79 -11.80
CA MET A 49 -21.23 -22.93 -11.37
C MET A 49 -20.44 -23.89 -10.48
N ALA A 50 -19.23 -24.28 -10.91
CA ALA A 50 -18.36 -25.14 -10.13
C ALA A 50 -17.98 -24.50 -8.78
N GLN A 51 -17.72 -23.19 -8.75
CA GLN A 51 -17.41 -22.46 -7.53
C GLN A 51 -18.58 -22.44 -6.54
N TRP A 52 -19.81 -22.21 -7.00
CA TRP A 52 -20.99 -22.25 -6.14
C TRP A 52 -21.33 -23.66 -5.65
N ASN A 53 -21.18 -24.69 -6.50
CA ASN A 53 -21.30 -26.09 -6.08
C ASN A 53 -20.32 -26.39 -4.94
N LYS A 54 -19.06 -25.96 -5.06
CA LYS A 54 -18.05 -26.12 -4.01
C LYS A 54 -18.37 -25.36 -2.73
N LEU A 55 -18.96 -24.16 -2.82
CA LEU A 55 -19.43 -23.41 -1.65
C LEU A 55 -20.57 -24.14 -0.94
N HIS A 56 -21.49 -24.75 -1.71
CA HIS A 56 -22.57 -25.55 -1.18
C HIS A 56 -22.08 -26.83 -0.49
N GLU A 57 -21.17 -27.57 -1.13
CA GLU A 57 -20.52 -28.77 -0.54
C GLU A 57 -19.81 -28.45 0.78
N LYS A 58 -19.26 -27.24 0.91
CA LYS A 58 -18.63 -26.74 2.14
C LYS A 58 -19.63 -26.17 3.17
N GLY A 59 -20.93 -26.26 2.91
CA GLY A 59 -21.98 -25.72 3.78
C GLY A 59 -21.98 -24.20 3.91
N LYS A 60 -21.39 -23.47 2.95
CA LYS A 60 -21.34 -21.99 2.97
C LYS A 60 -22.60 -21.35 2.37
N ILE A 61 -23.32 -22.08 1.53
CA ILE A 61 -24.61 -21.69 0.94
C ILE A 61 -25.53 -22.91 0.88
N ASP A 62 -26.85 -22.69 0.94
CA ASP A 62 -27.83 -23.76 0.73
C ASP A 62 -28.08 -24.06 -0.76
N ALA A 63 -28.83 -25.11 -1.04
CA ALA A 63 -29.12 -25.53 -2.42
C ALA A 63 -29.96 -24.50 -3.19
N ALA A 64 -30.91 -23.83 -2.53
CA ALA A 64 -31.77 -22.84 -3.16
C ALA A 64 -30.98 -21.59 -3.59
N ALA A 65 -30.08 -21.12 -2.74
CA ALA A 65 -29.18 -20.01 -3.03
C ALA A 65 -28.22 -20.34 -4.17
N ARG A 66 -27.63 -21.55 -4.16
CA ARG A 66 -26.79 -22.06 -5.26
C ARG A 66 -27.55 -22.06 -6.58
N ASP A 67 -28.74 -22.67 -6.63
CA ASP A 67 -29.51 -22.80 -7.87
C ASP A 67 -29.97 -21.43 -8.40
N ALA A 68 -30.37 -20.52 -7.50
CA ALA A 68 -30.72 -19.16 -7.86
C ALA A 68 -29.51 -18.37 -8.41
N GLN A 69 -28.32 -18.52 -7.84
CA GLN A 69 -27.10 -17.86 -8.31
C GLN A 69 -26.67 -18.38 -9.69
N ILE A 70 -26.73 -19.70 -9.90
CA ILE A 70 -26.46 -20.33 -11.20
C ILE A 70 -27.44 -19.83 -12.26
N ALA A 71 -28.74 -19.79 -11.95
CA ALA A 71 -29.78 -19.37 -12.89
C ALA A 71 -29.65 -17.90 -13.33
N ARG A 72 -29.02 -17.05 -12.51
CA ARG A 72 -28.81 -15.62 -12.81
C ARG A 72 -27.71 -15.35 -13.81
N VAL A 73 -26.75 -16.26 -14.01
CA VAL A 73 -25.63 -16.03 -14.93
C VAL A 73 -25.90 -16.70 -16.27
N LYS A 74 -25.91 -15.88 -17.33
CA LYS A 74 -26.06 -16.34 -18.71
C LYS A 74 -24.85 -15.89 -19.51
N ALA A 75 -24.26 -16.80 -20.27
CA ALA A 75 -23.27 -16.42 -21.27
C ALA A 75 -24.00 -15.92 -22.52
N VAL A 76 -23.44 -14.89 -23.14
CA VAL A 76 -23.95 -14.30 -24.38
C VAL A 76 -22.80 -14.15 -25.38
N ASP A 77 -23.12 -14.07 -26.67
CA ASP A 77 -22.16 -14.15 -27.77
C ASP A 77 -21.88 -12.81 -28.46
N SER A 78 -22.64 -11.76 -28.12
CA SER A 78 -22.59 -10.48 -28.80
C SER A 78 -22.93 -9.31 -27.87
N VAL A 79 -22.39 -8.13 -28.19
CA VAL A 79 -22.70 -6.89 -27.48
C VAL A 79 -24.20 -6.57 -27.58
N GLY A 80 -24.84 -6.89 -28.71
CA GLY A 80 -26.28 -6.71 -28.92
C GLY A 80 -27.16 -7.36 -27.84
N ALA A 81 -26.74 -8.49 -27.27
CA ALA A 81 -27.47 -9.16 -26.19
C ALA A 81 -27.54 -8.33 -24.89
N LEU A 82 -26.69 -7.31 -24.74
CA LEU A 82 -26.62 -6.42 -23.58
C LEU A 82 -27.62 -5.25 -23.64
N ALA A 83 -28.42 -5.12 -24.70
CA ALA A 83 -29.31 -3.97 -24.92
C ALA A 83 -30.28 -3.66 -23.76
N GLN A 84 -30.67 -4.71 -23.00
CA GLN A 84 -31.59 -4.60 -21.87
C GLN A 84 -30.87 -4.50 -20.51
N CYS A 85 -29.54 -4.32 -20.47
CA CYS A 85 -28.79 -4.14 -19.24
C CYS A 85 -28.95 -2.70 -18.70
N ASP A 86 -29.16 -2.59 -17.39
CA ASP A 86 -29.21 -1.32 -16.66
C ASP A 86 -27.80 -0.81 -16.31
N LEU A 87 -26.84 -1.75 -16.22
CA LEU A 87 -25.42 -1.51 -15.97
C LEU A 87 -24.59 -2.44 -16.85
N VAL A 88 -23.52 -1.93 -17.47
CA VAL A 88 -22.48 -2.76 -18.09
C VAL A 88 -21.14 -2.46 -17.43
N ILE A 89 -20.44 -3.49 -16.95
CA ILE A 89 -19.11 -3.40 -16.35
C ILE A 89 -18.09 -4.03 -17.31
N GLU A 90 -17.16 -3.22 -17.77
CA GLU A 90 -16.05 -3.62 -18.64
C GLU A 90 -14.85 -4.10 -17.79
N ALA A 91 -14.34 -5.28 -18.10
CA ALA A 91 -13.17 -5.93 -17.49
C ALA A 91 -12.33 -6.70 -18.53
N VAL A 92 -12.08 -6.06 -19.68
CA VAL A 92 -11.24 -6.55 -20.78
C VAL A 92 -9.79 -6.09 -20.63
N VAL A 93 -8.97 -6.34 -21.66
CA VAL A 93 -7.56 -5.95 -21.72
C VAL A 93 -7.36 -4.46 -21.37
N GLU A 94 -6.28 -4.17 -20.66
CA GLU A 94 -5.95 -2.83 -20.17
C GLU A 94 -5.31 -1.97 -21.29
N ASP A 95 -6.07 -1.73 -22.35
CA ASP A 95 -5.69 -0.89 -23.49
C ASP A 95 -6.75 0.18 -23.75
N LEU A 96 -6.32 1.45 -23.86
CA LEU A 96 -7.22 2.58 -23.97
C LEU A 96 -8.07 2.54 -25.25
N GLU A 97 -7.49 2.19 -26.40
CA GLU A 97 -8.22 2.21 -27.68
C GLU A 97 -9.19 1.03 -27.79
N VAL A 98 -8.83 -0.14 -27.24
CA VAL A 98 -9.76 -1.27 -27.10
C VAL A 98 -10.96 -0.87 -26.24
N LYS A 99 -10.74 -0.25 -25.08
CA LYS A 99 -11.84 0.21 -24.21
C LYS A 99 -12.68 1.29 -24.89
N ARG A 100 -12.08 2.29 -25.53
CA ARG A 100 -12.84 3.34 -26.25
C ARG A 100 -13.70 2.77 -27.36
N LYS A 101 -13.19 1.81 -28.13
CA LYS A 101 -13.98 1.11 -29.16
C LYS A 101 -15.18 0.40 -28.55
N LEU A 102 -14.96 -0.37 -27.48
CA LEU A 102 -16.02 -1.09 -26.78
C LEU A 102 -17.08 -0.15 -26.19
N PHE A 103 -16.68 0.94 -25.53
CA PHE A 103 -17.62 1.90 -24.95
C PHE A 103 -18.47 2.62 -26.00
N ARG A 104 -17.91 2.92 -27.19
CA ARG A 104 -18.69 3.47 -28.32
C ARG A 104 -19.72 2.46 -28.82
N GLU A 105 -19.34 1.19 -28.95
CA GLU A 105 -20.26 0.13 -29.36
C GLU A 105 -21.39 -0.05 -28.33
N LEU A 106 -21.03 -0.16 -27.05
CA LEU A 106 -21.99 -0.26 -25.95
C LEU A 106 -22.97 0.91 -25.94
N GLU A 107 -22.49 2.15 -26.13
CA GLU A 107 -23.35 3.34 -26.14
C GLU A 107 -24.45 3.29 -27.20
N THR A 108 -24.20 2.63 -28.35
CA THR A 108 -25.20 2.47 -29.41
C THR A 108 -26.22 1.36 -29.14
N VAL A 109 -25.91 0.44 -28.21
CA VAL A 109 -26.70 -0.77 -27.97
C VAL A 109 -27.56 -0.65 -26.72
N VAL A 110 -27.00 -0.14 -25.61
CA VAL A 110 -27.74 -0.05 -24.35
C VAL A 110 -28.62 1.20 -24.30
N ALA A 111 -29.71 1.14 -23.53
CA ALA A 111 -30.58 2.29 -23.32
C ALA A 111 -29.78 3.53 -22.84
N PRO A 112 -30.14 4.78 -23.22
CA PRO A 112 -29.43 6.00 -22.80
C PRO A 112 -29.35 6.20 -21.28
N THR A 113 -30.26 5.57 -20.52
CA THR A 113 -30.30 5.59 -19.06
C THR A 113 -29.38 4.55 -18.41
N ALA A 114 -28.87 3.58 -19.17
CA ALA A 114 -27.98 2.54 -18.64
C ALA A 114 -26.63 3.15 -18.22
N THR A 115 -26.11 2.69 -17.08
CA THR A 115 -24.77 3.05 -16.60
C THR A 115 -23.71 2.22 -17.33
N LEU A 116 -22.61 2.85 -17.72
CA LEU A 116 -21.45 2.16 -18.27
C LEU A 116 -20.28 2.32 -17.30
N ALA A 117 -19.67 1.22 -16.89
CA ALA A 117 -18.60 1.22 -15.91
C ALA A 117 -17.38 0.47 -16.42
N THR A 118 -16.19 0.91 -16.03
CA THR A 118 -14.93 0.20 -16.31
C THR A 118 -14.26 -0.24 -15.00
N ASN A 119 -13.74 -1.47 -14.98
CA ASN A 119 -12.88 -2.00 -13.93
C ASN A 119 -11.39 -1.68 -14.18
N THR A 120 -11.07 -0.70 -15.04
CA THR A 120 -9.67 -0.29 -15.24
C THR A 120 -9.00 0.04 -13.91
N SER A 121 -7.71 -0.23 -13.83
CA SER A 121 -6.86 -0.05 -12.65
C SER A 121 -6.00 1.22 -12.71
N SER A 122 -5.77 1.74 -13.92
CA SER A 122 -4.79 2.79 -14.19
C SER A 122 -5.10 3.72 -15.37
N LEU A 123 -6.08 3.38 -16.23
CA LEU A 123 -6.47 4.25 -17.34
C LEU A 123 -7.47 5.31 -16.85
N SER A 124 -7.39 6.49 -17.46
CA SER A 124 -8.32 7.58 -17.16
C SER A 124 -9.74 7.23 -17.60
N VAL A 125 -10.69 7.30 -16.68
CA VAL A 125 -12.13 7.15 -16.94
C VAL A 125 -12.61 8.23 -17.91
N THR A 126 -12.08 9.45 -17.76
CA THR A 126 -12.33 10.57 -18.65
C THR A 126 -11.88 10.28 -20.08
N ALA A 127 -10.70 9.68 -20.25
CA ALA A 127 -10.18 9.31 -21.56
C ALA A 127 -11.01 8.18 -22.21
N ILE A 128 -11.46 7.21 -21.42
CA ILE A 128 -12.35 6.13 -21.88
C ILE A 128 -13.69 6.71 -22.35
N ALA A 129 -14.27 7.65 -21.59
CA ALA A 129 -15.54 8.30 -21.93
C ALA A 129 -15.42 9.33 -23.08
N ALA A 130 -14.21 9.67 -23.51
CA ALA A 130 -13.98 10.73 -24.48
C ALA A 130 -14.49 10.37 -25.87
N GLY A 131 -15.45 11.17 -26.36
CA GLY A 131 -16.08 11.02 -27.67
C GLY A 131 -17.45 10.32 -27.64
N LEU A 132 -17.92 9.91 -26.46
CA LEU A 132 -19.28 9.41 -26.27
C LEU A 132 -20.30 10.56 -26.29
N ALA A 133 -21.53 10.27 -26.69
CA ALA A 133 -22.66 11.19 -26.70
C ALA A 133 -23.19 11.46 -25.27
N HIS A 134 -23.12 10.47 -24.39
CA HIS A 134 -23.61 10.54 -23.01
C HIS A 134 -22.52 10.17 -21.99
N PRO A 135 -21.38 10.91 -21.95
CA PRO A 135 -20.26 10.58 -21.08
C PRO A 135 -20.59 10.71 -19.58
N GLN A 136 -21.68 11.40 -19.22
CA GLN A 136 -22.12 11.55 -17.83
C GLN A 136 -22.58 10.26 -17.16
N ARG A 137 -22.88 9.22 -17.94
CA ARG A 137 -23.26 7.87 -17.42
C ARG A 137 -22.09 6.90 -17.31
N VAL A 138 -20.87 7.37 -17.60
CA VAL A 138 -19.65 6.58 -17.54
C VAL A 138 -18.92 6.82 -16.23
N ALA A 139 -18.50 5.76 -15.55
CA ALA A 139 -17.71 5.85 -14.32
C ALA A 139 -16.67 4.72 -14.23
N GLY A 140 -15.68 4.88 -13.36
CA GLY A 140 -14.87 3.75 -12.91
C GLY A 140 -15.58 2.99 -11.79
N PHE A 141 -15.51 1.67 -11.83
CA PHE A 141 -16.04 0.78 -10.81
C PHE A 141 -15.03 -0.34 -10.57
N HIS A 142 -13.97 0.02 -9.84
CA HIS A 142 -12.72 -0.73 -9.77
C HIS A 142 -12.71 -1.65 -8.54
N PHE A 143 -12.71 -2.96 -8.83
CA PHE A 143 -12.61 -4.05 -7.87
C PHE A 143 -11.17 -4.55 -7.78
N PHE A 144 -10.82 -5.21 -6.66
CA PHE A 144 -9.48 -5.71 -6.40
C PHE A 144 -9.44 -7.24 -6.43
N ASN A 145 -8.38 -7.81 -6.98
CA ASN A 145 -8.22 -9.26 -7.07
C ASN A 145 -7.76 -9.85 -5.71
N PRO A 146 -8.37 -10.94 -5.20
CA PRO A 146 -9.61 -11.59 -5.68
C PRO A 146 -10.89 -10.85 -5.27
N VAL A 147 -11.76 -10.60 -6.25
CA VAL A 147 -12.97 -9.76 -6.09
C VAL A 147 -13.84 -10.16 -4.90
N PRO A 148 -14.21 -11.44 -4.67
CA PRO A 148 -15.08 -11.80 -3.54
C PRO A 148 -14.43 -11.57 -2.16
N LEU A 149 -13.10 -11.50 -2.09
CA LEU A 149 -12.33 -11.41 -0.84
C LEU A 149 -11.92 -9.96 -0.52
N MET A 150 -11.60 -9.16 -1.53
CA MET A 150 -11.17 -7.77 -1.34
C MET A 150 -12.38 -6.85 -1.21
N LYS A 151 -12.69 -6.44 0.02
CA LYS A 151 -13.97 -5.79 0.38
C LYS A 151 -14.09 -4.30 0.06
N VAL A 152 -13.33 -3.79 -0.90
CA VAL A 152 -13.39 -2.39 -1.33
C VAL A 152 -13.66 -2.30 -2.83
N VAL A 153 -14.45 -1.31 -3.22
CA VAL A 153 -14.66 -0.92 -4.61
C VAL A 153 -14.48 0.58 -4.73
N GLU A 154 -13.59 1.01 -5.62
CA GLU A 154 -13.41 2.43 -5.94
C GLU A 154 -14.44 2.83 -6.99
N VAL A 155 -15.30 3.80 -6.63
CA VAL A 155 -16.21 4.47 -7.55
C VAL A 155 -15.52 5.74 -8.03
N VAL A 156 -15.12 5.75 -9.30
CA VAL A 156 -14.27 6.80 -9.87
C VAL A 156 -15.08 7.72 -10.76
N ALA A 157 -15.16 8.99 -10.38
CA ALA A 157 -15.78 10.02 -11.20
C ALA A 157 -14.81 10.51 -12.29
N GLY A 158 -15.13 10.24 -13.55
CA GLY A 158 -14.53 10.94 -14.68
C GLY A 158 -15.02 12.39 -14.74
N PHE A 159 -14.38 13.22 -15.56
CA PHE A 159 -14.62 14.66 -15.61
C PHE A 159 -16.09 15.05 -15.87
N LYS A 160 -16.82 14.25 -16.64
CA LYS A 160 -18.24 14.49 -16.96
C LYS A 160 -19.22 13.60 -16.19
N THR A 161 -18.73 12.65 -15.40
CA THR A 161 -19.57 11.67 -14.68
C THR A 161 -20.55 12.37 -13.77
N SER A 162 -21.82 11.96 -13.81
CA SER A 162 -22.84 12.53 -12.92
C SER A 162 -22.68 11.99 -11.49
N ALA A 163 -22.94 12.84 -10.50
CA ALA A 163 -22.93 12.44 -9.10
C ALA A 163 -23.94 11.32 -8.80
N ASP A 164 -25.08 11.31 -9.50
CA ASP A 164 -26.11 10.27 -9.35
C ASP A 164 -25.60 8.88 -9.77
N VAL A 165 -24.80 8.79 -10.84
CA VAL A 165 -24.18 7.52 -11.27
C VAL A 165 -23.23 7.01 -10.19
N CYS A 166 -22.37 7.88 -9.64
CA CYS A 166 -21.47 7.50 -8.56
C CYS A 166 -22.25 7.05 -7.31
N LYS A 167 -23.36 7.71 -6.98
CA LYS A 167 -24.24 7.33 -5.87
C LYS A 167 -24.89 5.96 -6.09
N GLN A 168 -25.39 5.69 -7.29
CA GLN A 168 -26.01 4.41 -7.63
C GLN A 168 -24.99 3.26 -7.57
N LEU A 169 -23.79 3.45 -8.13
CA LEU A 169 -22.69 2.48 -8.09
C LEU A 169 -22.22 2.22 -6.66
N ALA A 170 -22.08 3.27 -5.84
CA ALA A 170 -21.73 3.12 -4.43
C ALA A 170 -22.76 2.30 -3.65
N GLY A 171 -24.05 2.61 -3.83
CA GLY A 171 -25.13 1.80 -3.24
C GLY A 171 -25.11 0.36 -3.72
N TYR A 172 -24.75 0.12 -4.98
CA TYR A 172 -24.67 -1.22 -5.54
C TYR A 172 -23.45 -2.01 -5.01
N ALA A 173 -22.29 -1.38 -4.83
CA ALA A 173 -21.14 -2.03 -4.18
C ALA A 173 -21.50 -2.52 -2.77
N VAL A 174 -22.25 -1.72 -2.01
CA VAL A 174 -22.78 -2.12 -0.69
C VAL A 174 -23.73 -3.31 -0.81
N GLN A 175 -24.63 -3.32 -1.80
CA GLN A 175 -25.51 -4.48 -2.07
C GLN A 175 -24.73 -5.75 -2.45
N MET A 176 -23.56 -5.61 -3.07
CA MET A 176 -22.62 -6.71 -3.34
C MET A 176 -21.75 -7.09 -2.13
N GLY A 177 -21.96 -6.48 -0.95
CA GLY A 177 -21.22 -6.76 0.27
C GLY A 177 -19.81 -6.20 0.29
N HIS A 178 -19.58 -5.07 -0.39
CA HIS A 178 -18.31 -4.33 -0.41
C HIS A 178 -18.49 -2.92 0.14
N SER A 179 -17.42 -2.33 0.65
CA SER A 179 -17.36 -0.91 0.96
C SER A 179 -17.07 -0.10 -0.31
N ALA A 180 -17.94 0.83 -0.65
CA ALA A 180 -17.68 1.80 -1.71
C ALA A 180 -16.81 2.94 -1.16
N VAL A 181 -15.83 3.37 -1.95
CA VAL A 181 -15.05 4.59 -1.69
C VAL A 181 -15.08 5.49 -2.92
N GLN A 182 -15.21 6.80 -2.71
CA GLN A 182 -15.28 7.78 -3.81
C GLN A 182 -13.89 8.30 -4.19
N ALA A 183 -13.60 8.27 -5.49
CA ALA A 183 -12.34 8.74 -6.05
C ALA A 183 -12.56 9.67 -7.24
N GLN A 184 -11.67 10.64 -7.42
CA GLN A 184 -11.53 11.40 -8.67
C GLN A 184 -10.69 10.61 -9.68
N ASP A 185 -10.94 10.83 -10.97
CA ASP A 185 -10.17 10.27 -12.08
C ASP A 185 -8.75 10.85 -12.13
N THR A 186 -7.90 10.32 -11.26
CA THR A 186 -6.47 10.65 -11.14
C THR A 186 -5.67 9.36 -11.22
N PRO A 187 -4.40 9.42 -11.67
CA PRO A 187 -3.61 8.21 -11.92
C PRO A 187 -3.51 7.30 -10.69
N GLY A 188 -3.97 6.05 -10.82
CA GLY A 188 -3.95 5.06 -9.73
C GLY A 188 -5.03 5.25 -8.65
N PHE A 189 -6.00 6.15 -8.86
CA PHE A 189 -7.14 6.38 -7.99
C PHE A 189 -6.74 6.56 -6.51
N ILE A 190 -7.20 5.70 -5.59
CA ILE A 190 -6.84 5.76 -4.19
C ILE A 190 -5.79 4.69 -3.86
N VAL A 191 -6.12 3.42 -4.04
CA VAL A 191 -5.33 2.29 -3.53
C VAL A 191 -3.97 2.18 -4.23
N ASN A 192 -3.93 2.25 -5.56
CA ASN A 192 -2.68 2.12 -6.31
C ASN A 192 -1.76 3.33 -6.08
N HIS A 193 -2.35 4.52 -5.97
CA HIS A 193 -1.66 5.77 -5.65
C HIS A 193 -1.10 5.75 -4.21
N ALA A 194 -1.93 5.52 -3.19
CA ALA A 194 -1.50 5.47 -1.79
C ALA A 194 -0.46 4.36 -1.54
N GLY A 195 -0.56 3.25 -2.26
CA GLY A 195 0.38 2.12 -2.17
C GLY A 195 1.81 2.45 -2.62
N ARG A 196 2.03 3.56 -3.34
CA ARG A 196 3.37 3.94 -3.80
C ARG A 196 4.33 4.23 -2.65
N GLY A 197 3.83 4.69 -1.51
CA GLY A 197 4.69 5.03 -0.35
C GLY A 197 5.40 3.85 0.27
N TYR A 198 4.85 2.63 0.15
CA TYR A 198 5.43 1.45 0.80
C TYR A 198 6.56 0.82 -0.01
N GLY A 199 6.25 0.36 -1.23
CA GLY A 199 7.22 -0.35 -2.06
C GLY A 199 8.34 0.54 -2.58
N THR A 200 8.03 1.75 -3.05
CA THR A 200 9.07 2.61 -3.66
C THR A 200 10.07 3.13 -2.64
N GLU A 201 9.64 3.40 -1.40
CA GLU A 201 10.55 3.84 -0.34
C GLU A 201 11.43 2.69 0.16
N ALA A 202 10.87 1.49 0.32
CA ALA A 202 11.67 0.30 0.63
C ALA A 202 12.74 0.03 -0.44
N LEU A 203 12.39 0.18 -1.72
CA LEU A 203 13.32 0.06 -2.84
C LEU A 203 14.42 1.14 -2.83
N ARG A 204 14.09 2.35 -2.38
CA ARG A 204 15.07 3.43 -2.22
C ARG A 204 16.06 3.11 -1.10
N ILE A 205 15.57 2.67 0.04
CA ILE A 205 16.36 2.29 1.22
C ILE A 205 17.37 1.18 0.87
N VAL A 206 16.91 0.12 0.20
CA VAL A 206 17.82 -0.97 -0.21
C VAL A 206 18.80 -0.53 -1.30
N GLY A 207 18.37 0.35 -2.22
CA GLY A 207 19.24 0.92 -3.25
C GLY A 207 20.38 1.79 -2.70
N GLU A 208 20.19 2.37 -1.52
CA GLU A 208 21.23 3.10 -0.77
C GLU A 208 22.12 2.16 0.07
N GLY A 209 21.84 0.85 0.08
CA GLY A 209 22.61 -0.15 0.82
C GLY A 209 22.39 -0.09 2.34
N VAL A 210 21.27 0.47 2.80
CA VAL A 210 20.96 0.63 4.23
C VAL A 210 20.82 -0.73 4.94
N ALA A 211 20.10 -1.65 4.31
CA ALA A 211 19.86 -3.01 4.80
C ALA A 211 19.42 -3.93 3.65
N ASP A 212 19.50 -5.25 3.86
CA ASP A 212 19.00 -6.23 2.89
C ASP A 212 17.46 -6.34 2.89
N PHE A 213 16.91 -7.05 1.89
CA PHE A 213 15.46 -7.22 1.72
C PHE A 213 14.80 -7.84 2.96
N ALA A 214 15.38 -8.91 3.51
CA ALA A 214 14.84 -9.64 4.65
C ALA A 214 14.79 -8.79 5.91
N THR A 215 15.81 -7.97 6.13
CA THR A 215 15.92 -7.06 7.27
C THR A 215 14.87 -5.95 7.17
N ILE A 216 14.69 -5.35 6.00
CA ILE A 216 13.65 -4.33 5.78
C ILE A 216 12.25 -4.92 5.97
N ASP A 217 11.98 -6.11 5.42
CA ASP A 217 10.70 -6.80 5.60
C ASP A 217 10.42 -7.10 7.07
N ARG A 218 11.42 -7.59 7.83
CA ARG A 218 11.31 -7.80 9.28
C ARG A 218 11.02 -6.51 10.03
N ILE A 219 11.73 -5.42 9.73
CA ILE A 219 11.53 -4.13 10.39
C ILE A 219 10.09 -3.65 10.17
N LEU A 220 9.61 -3.64 8.93
CA LEU A 220 8.28 -3.13 8.62
C LEU A 220 7.16 -4.03 9.18
N LYS A 221 7.39 -5.35 9.28
CA LYS A 221 6.41 -6.25 9.94
C LYS A 221 6.43 -6.15 11.46
N GLU A 222 7.60 -6.17 12.07
CA GLU A 222 7.75 -6.40 13.51
C GLU A 222 7.89 -5.11 14.32
N GLN A 223 8.36 -4.03 13.71
CA GLN A 223 8.37 -2.70 14.32
C GLN A 223 7.12 -1.89 13.90
N ALA A 224 6.84 -1.81 12.59
CA ALA A 224 5.75 -0.98 12.07
C ALA A 224 4.38 -1.69 11.99
N GLY A 225 4.34 -3.01 12.15
CA GLY A 225 3.09 -3.78 12.24
C GLY A 225 2.42 -4.12 10.90
N PHE A 226 3.10 -3.96 9.77
CA PHE A 226 2.57 -4.42 8.47
C PHE A 226 2.46 -5.96 8.43
N ARG A 227 1.47 -6.48 7.70
CA ARG A 227 1.23 -7.93 7.62
C ARG A 227 2.27 -8.66 6.77
N LEU A 228 2.67 -8.04 5.65
CA LEU A 228 3.68 -8.53 4.72
C LEU A 228 4.74 -7.45 4.56
N GLY A 229 6.01 -7.84 4.43
CA GLY A 229 7.05 -6.89 4.06
C GLY A 229 6.90 -6.42 2.61
N PRO A 230 7.49 -5.28 2.22
CA PRO A 230 7.40 -4.76 0.86
C PRO A 230 7.95 -5.74 -0.20
N PHE A 231 9.01 -6.48 0.10
CA PHE A 231 9.62 -7.40 -0.87
C PHE A 231 8.82 -8.71 -0.98
N GLU A 232 8.34 -9.23 0.15
CA GLU A 232 7.34 -10.30 0.21
C GLU A 232 6.08 -9.97 -0.62
N LEU A 233 5.58 -8.74 -0.48
CA LEU A 233 4.38 -8.27 -1.19
C LEU A 233 4.63 -8.15 -2.70
N MET A 234 5.78 -7.63 -3.12
CA MET A 234 6.13 -7.53 -4.54
C MET A 234 6.33 -8.92 -5.16
N ASP A 235 6.91 -9.89 -4.45
CA ASP A 235 7.04 -11.26 -4.96
C ASP A 235 5.68 -11.98 -5.04
N LEU A 236 4.75 -11.67 -4.15
CA LEU A 236 3.38 -12.20 -4.19
C LEU A 236 2.58 -11.61 -5.35
N THR A 237 2.68 -10.30 -5.57
CA THR A 237 1.98 -9.57 -6.64
C THR A 237 2.61 -9.83 -8.01
N ALA A 238 3.91 -10.13 -8.00
CA ALA A 238 4.83 -10.25 -9.12
C ALA A 238 5.24 -8.91 -9.77
N LEU A 239 6.48 -8.86 -10.26
CA LEU A 239 7.10 -7.65 -10.79
C LEU A 239 6.62 -7.26 -12.20
N ASP A 240 6.15 -8.20 -13.00
CA ASP A 240 5.53 -7.90 -14.31
C ASP A 240 4.16 -7.21 -14.19
N VAL A 241 3.59 -7.19 -12.99
CA VAL A 241 2.45 -6.33 -12.64
C VAL A 241 2.93 -5.09 -11.90
N SER A 242 3.74 -5.28 -10.85
CA SER A 242 4.09 -4.21 -9.92
C SER A 242 4.95 -3.11 -10.56
N HIS A 243 5.94 -3.47 -11.39
CA HIS A 243 6.86 -2.50 -11.96
C HIS A 243 6.23 -1.63 -13.06
N PRO A 244 5.50 -2.19 -14.05
CA PRO A 244 4.78 -1.36 -15.03
C PRO A 244 3.78 -0.38 -14.39
N VAL A 245 3.10 -0.78 -13.31
CA VAL A 245 2.20 0.13 -12.57
C VAL A 245 2.98 1.26 -11.89
N MET A 246 4.19 0.99 -11.36
CA MET A 246 5.05 2.05 -10.82
C MET A 246 5.45 3.07 -11.90
N GLU A 247 5.88 2.59 -13.07
CA GLU A 247 6.24 3.47 -14.19
C GLU A 247 5.03 4.26 -14.71
N SER A 248 3.88 3.60 -14.89
CA SER A 248 2.65 4.24 -15.33
C SER A 248 2.26 5.41 -14.44
N ILE A 249 2.14 5.20 -13.11
CA ILE A 249 1.77 6.27 -12.17
C ILE A 249 2.81 7.39 -12.20
N TYR A 250 4.10 7.06 -12.27
CA TYR A 250 5.17 8.06 -12.31
C TYR A 250 5.06 8.96 -13.55
N HIS A 251 4.88 8.39 -14.75
CA HIS A 251 4.74 9.15 -15.99
C HIS A 251 3.42 9.92 -16.05
N GLN A 252 2.32 9.33 -15.55
CA GLN A 252 1.01 9.99 -15.52
C GLN A 252 0.97 11.18 -14.55
N TYR A 253 1.88 11.23 -13.57
CA TYR A 253 2.10 12.38 -12.69
C TYR A 253 3.25 13.29 -13.14
N TYR A 254 3.67 13.21 -14.42
CA TYR A 254 4.72 14.05 -14.99
C TYR A 254 6.02 13.99 -14.17
N GLU A 255 6.47 12.76 -13.91
CA GLU A 255 7.75 12.47 -13.28
C GLU A 255 7.88 12.98 -11.83
N GLU A 256 6.75 13.09 -11.12
CA GLU A 256 6.68 13.45 -9.71
C GLU A 256 7.68 12.64 -8.85
N PRO A 257 8.68 13.29 -8.22
CA PRO A 257 9.74 12.62 -7.46
C PRO A 257 9.28 11.62 -6.39
N ARG A 258 8.09 11.82 -5.81
CA ARG A 258 7.50 10.90 -4.82
C ARG A 258 7.19 9.51 -5.38
N PHE A 259 6.92 9.41 -6.67
CA PHE A 259 6.50 8.15 -7.32
C PHE A 259 7.61 7.50 -8.13
N ARG A 260 8.83 8.06 -8.10
CA ARG A 260 9.98 7.58 -8.88
C ARG A 260 10.17 6.06 -8.72
N PRO A 261 10.19 5.28 -9.83
CA PRO A 261 10.42 3.84 -9.81
C PRO A 261 11.89 3.50 -9.48
N SER A 262 12.20 2.21 -9.35
CA SER A 262 13.54 1.75 -9.01
C SER A 262 14.16 0.89 -10.11
N VAL A 263 15.44 1.14 -10.39
CA VAL A 263 16.25 0.30 -11.29
C VAL A 263 16.34 -1.15 -10.82
N ILE A 264 16.19 -1.40 -9.50
CA ILE A 264 16.23 -2.74 -8.92
C ILE A 264 15.08 -3.59 -9.46
N THR A 265 13.86 -3.04 -9.53
CA THR A 265 12.71 -3.78 -10.06
C THR A 265 12.75 -3.86 -11.58
N ALA A 266 13.26 -2.85 -12.27
CA ALA A 266 13.46 -2.88 -13.72
C ALA A 266 14.41 -4.02 -14.15
N GLN A 267 15.57 -4.13 -13.50
CA GLN A 267 16.55 -5.19 -13.79
C GLN A 267 16.00 -6.59 -13.50
N ARG A 268 15.27 -6.75 -12.38
CA ARG A 268 14.66 -8.04 -12.02
C ARG A 268 13.55 -8.44 -12.98
N LEU A 269 12.72 -7.49 -13.40
CA LEU A 269 11.71 -7.70 -14.44
C LEU A 269 12.35 -8.17 -15.75
N ALA A 270 13.39 -7.46 -16.22
CA ALA A 270 14.11 -7.80 -17.44
C ALA A 270 14.76 -9.20 -17.37
N ALA A 271 15.18 -9.63 -16.19
CA ALA A 271 15.74 -10.96 -15.95
C ALA A 271 14.70 -12.08 -15.80
N GLY A 272 13.39 -11.78 -15.85
CA GLY A 272 12.33 -12.77 -15.60
C GLY A 272 12.24 -13.23 -14.14
N VAL A 273 12.86 -12.49 -13.20
CA VAL A 273 12.84 -12.76 -11.76
C VAL A 273 11.63 -12.05 -11.17
N LEU A 274 10.45 -12.66 -11.38
CA LEU A 274 9.17 -11.99 -11.17
C LEU A 274 8.60 -12.14 -9.75
N GLY A 275 9.04 -13.13 -8.97
CA GLY A 275 8.46 -13.44 -7.66
C GLY A 275 8.03 -14.89 -7.52
N ARG A 276 7.03 -15.12 -6.66
CA ARG A 276 6.58 -16.46 -6.28
C ARG A 276 6.14 -17.31 -7.47
N LYS A 277 5.52 -16.71 -8.49
CA LYS A 277 5.01 -17.44 -9.66
C LYS A 277 6.10 -17.99 -10.58
N THR A 278 7.32 -17.45 -10.51
CA THR A 278 8.51 -17.93 -11.23
C THR A 278 9.49 -18.64 -10.30
N ASN A 279 9.08 -18.93 -9.05
CA ASN A 279 9.91 -19.49 -7.97
C ASN A 279 11.14 -18.64 -7.57
N GLU A 280 11.31 -17.45 -8.14
CA GLU A 280 12.42 -16.54 -7.84
C GLU A 280 11.99 -15.09 -8.05
N GLY A 281 12.27 -14.27 -7.03
CA GLY A 281 11.99 -12.84 -6.93
C GLY A 281 13.05 -12.15 -6.07
N PHE A 282 12.63 -11.31 -5.13
CA PHE A 282 13.48 -10.87 -4.02
C PHE A 282 13.91 -12.05 -3.14
N TYR A 283 13.06 -13.07 -3.04
CA TYR A 283 13.35 -14.35 -2.39
C TYR A 283 13.32 -15.51 -3.39
N ARG A 284 13.95 -16.63 -3.01
CA ARG A 284 13.76 -17.90 -3.69
C ARG A 284 12.61 -18.67 -3.07
N TYR A 285 11.91 -19.47 -3.86
CA TYR A 285 10.80 -20.29 -3.43
C TYR A 285 11.05 -21.75 -3.80
N ASN A 286 11.21 -22.61 -2.79
CA ASN A 286 11.35 -24.05 -2.98
C ASN A 286 10.01 -24.70 -2.63
N ASP A 287 9.40 -25.41 -3.57
CA ASP A 287 8.07 -26.02 -3.41
C ASP A 287 7.00 -25.03 -2.91
N GLY A 288 7.08 -23.78 -3.37
CA GLY A 288 6.19 -22.69 -2.96
C GLY A 288 6.47 -22.10 -1.57
N VAL A 289 7.52 -22.57 -0.87
CA VAL A 289 7.98 -22.07 0.43
C VAL A 289 9.09 -21.04 0.24
N MET A 290 8.87 -19.84 0.75
CA MET A 290 9.83 -18.75 0.71
C MET A 290 11.08 -19.06 1.53
N GLN A 291 12.26 -18.91 0.92
CA GLN A 291 13.56 -19.12 1.54
C GLN A 291 14.07 -17.79 2.11
N GLN A 292 13.79 -17.55 3.39
CA GLN A 292 14.25 -16.36 4.10
C GLN A 292 15.57 -16.65 4.84
N PRO A 293 16.55 -15.73 4.84
CA PRO A 293 17.75 -15.86 5.66
C PRO A 293 17.40 -16.05 7.15
N ALA A 294 18.27 -16.70 7.93
CA ALA A 294 18.05 -16.82 9.38
C ALA A 294 18.06 -15.46 10.09
N GLU A 295 17.49 -15.39 11.29
CA GLU A 295 17.62 -14.21 12.16
C GLU A 295 19.08 -14.09 12.64
N PRO A 296 19.71 -12.91 12.56
CA PRO A 296 21.04 -12.70 13.12
C PRO A 296 21.04 -12.93 14.64
N VAL A 297 22.01 -13.70 15.14
CA VAL A 297 22.19 -13.93 16.57
C VAL A 297 22.84 -12.69 17.21
N PRO A 298 22.33 -12.20 18.37
CA PRO A 298 22.97 -11.11 19.09
C PRO A 298 24.42 -11.45 19.48
N PRO A 299 25.37 -10.51 19.32
CA PRO A 299 26.77 -10.75 19.63
C PRO A 299 27.00 -10.94 21.14
N ALA A 300 27.91 -11.84 21.49
CA ALA A 300 28.40 -11.95 22.86
C ALA A 300 29.42 -10.83 23.13
N VAL A 301 29.23 -10.08 24.22
CA VAL A 301 30.12 -8.98 24.62
C VAL A 301 30.68 -9.21 26.01
N ALA A 302 31.99 -9.07 26.16
CA ALA A 302 32.70 -9.37 27.40
C ALA A 302 32.46 -8.32 28.51
N ALA A 303 32.36 -7.05 28.12
CA ALA A 303 32.07 -5.94 29.01
C ALA A 303 31.11 -4.97 28.32
N MET A 304 30.07 -4.52 29.04
CA MET A 304 29.13 -3.54 28.53
C MET A 304 29.60 -2.13 28.95
N PRO A 305 29.85 -1.21 27.99
CA PRO A 305 30.12 0.18 28.34
C PRO A 305 28.91 0.82 29.02
N SER A 306 29.15 1.87 29.81
CA SER A 306 28.07 2.76 30.25
C SER A 306 27.39 3.41 29.04
N VAL A 307 26.11 3.73 29.18
CA VAL A 307 25.32 4.32 28.10
C VAL A 307 24.99 5.76 28.44
N TRP A 308 25.43 6.68 27.59
CA TRP A 308 25.03 8.08 27.62
C TRP A 308 23.94 8.31 26.57
N VAL A 309 22.82 8.92 26.97
CA VAL A 309 21.69 9.19 26.07
C VAL A 309 21.61 10.69 25.80
N SER A 310 21.68 11.06 24.52
CA SER A 310 21.61 12.46 24.08
C SER A 310 20.39 13.18 24.68
N PRO A 311 20.56 14.42 25.20
CA PRO A 311 19.45 15.26 25.63
C PRO A 311 18.38 15.52 24.57
N ARG A 312 18.74 15.41 23.28
CA ARG A 312 17.84 15.65 22.14
C ARG A 312 17.20 14.37 21.59
N ALA A 313 17.45 13.22 22.21
CA ALA A 313 16.86 11.96 21.78
C ALA A 313 15.31 12.02 21.82
N ALA A 314 14.66 11.63 20.74
CA ALA A 314 13.22 11.44 20.72
C ALA A 314 12.81 10.43 21.80
N ARG A 315 11.75 10.76 22.55
CA ARG A 315 11.27 9.94 23.70
C ARG A 315 12.38 9.60 24.70
N ARG A 316 13.31 10.53 24.96
CA ARG A 316 14.46 10.33 25.85
C ARG A 316 14.11 9.68 27.19
N ALA A 317 13.02 10.11 27.83
CA ALA A 317 12.60 9.55 29.11
C ALA A 317 12.29 8.06 29.02
N ASP A 318 11.62 7.64 27.95
CA ASP A 318 11.28 6.23 27.69
C ASP A 318 12.54 5.45 27.34
N LEU A 319 13.45 6.05 26.56
CA LEU A 319 14.72 5.43 26.19
C LEU A 319 15.63 5.20 27.41
N LEU A 320 15.72 6.16 28.34
CA LEU A 320 16.45 5.99 29.59
C LEU A 320 15.84 4.87 30.45
N ARG A 321 14.50 4.80 30.54
CA ARG A 321 13.83 3.70 31.23
C ARG A 321 14.15 2.35 30.57
N LEU A 322 14.15 2.29 29.24
CA LEU A 322 14.49 1.08 28.50
C LEU A 322 15.94 0.65 28.78
N VAL A 323 16.90 1.56 28.65
CA VAL A 323 18.33 1.29 28.93
C VAL A 323 18.52 0.76 30.37
N ASN A 324 17.84 1.38 31.35
CA ASN A 324 17.86 0.93 32.74
C ASN A 324 17.25 -0.47 32.91
N THR A 325 16.08 -0.72 32.33
CA THR A 325 15.39 -2.03 32.38
C THR A 325 16.24 -3.14 31.75
N LEU A 326 17.00 -2.83 30.70
CA LEU A 326 17.95 -3.76 30.07
C LEU A 326 19.24 -3.95 30.90
N GLY A 327 19.36 -3.32 32.06
CA GLY A 327 20.48 -3.51 32.99
C GLY A 327 21.79 -2.88 32.52
N ALA A 328 21.74 -1.80 31.74
CA ALA A 328 22.94 -1.01 31.43
C ALA A 328 23.17 0.07 32.50
N GLN A 329 24.45 0.35 32.79
CA GLN A 329 24.82 1.49 33.62
C GLN A 329 24.62 2.79 32.83
N ILE A 330 23.78 3.68 33.33
CA ILE A 330 23.56 5.00 32.71
C ILE A 330 24.71 5.93 33.09
N ASP A 331 25.31 6.57 32.07
CA ASP A 331 26.20 7.70 32.23
C ASP A 331 25.37 8.98 32.39
N SER A 332 25.36 9.53 33.60
CA SER A 332 24.63 10.75 33.97
C SER A 332 25.43 12.04 33.75
N GLY A 333 26.61 11.96 33.12
CA GLY A 333 27.43 13.11 32.78
C GLY A 333 26.71 14.10 31.85
N ALA A 334 27.04 15.39 31.98
CA ALA A 334 26.54 16.42 31.06
C ALA A 334 27.01 16.18 29.62
N THR A 335 28.16 15.51 29.47
CA THR A 335 28.68 14.97 28.21
C THR A 335 29.07 13.50 28.42
N ALA A 336 29.11 12.72 27.34
CA ALA A 336 29.46 11.31 27.41
C ALA A 336 30.91 11.11 27.88
N ALA A 337 31.12 10.24 28.88
CA ALA A 337 32.45 9.82 29.29
C ALA A 337 33.21 9.15 28.12
N PRO A 338 34.56 9.15 28.12
CA PRO A 338 35.37 8.64 26.99
C PRO A 338 35.15 7.17 26.61
N THR A 339 34.57 6.36 27.51
CA THR A 339 34.30 4.94 27.30
C THR A 339 32.82 4.64 27.06
N SER A 340 31.92 5.62 27.25
CA SER A 340 30.49 5.41 27.12
C SER A 340 30.08 5.13 25.67
N LEU A 341 29.09 4.25 25.49
CA LEU A 341 28.31 4.17 24.28
C LEU A 341 27.40 5.40 24.21
N ILE A 342 27.43 6.12 23.10
CA ILE A 342 26.62 7.32 22.88
C ILE A 342 25.38 6.91 22.11
N LEU A 343 24.21 7.10 22.72
CA LEU A 343 22.93 6.74 22.12
C LEU A 343 22.17 7.99 21.72
N VAL A 344 21.77 8.04 20.44
CA VAL A 344 20.92 9.09 19.87
C VAL A 344 19.63 8.48 19.33
N ALA A 345 18.54 9.24 19.29
CA ALA A 345 17.27 8.81 18.72
C ALA A 345 16.68 9.92 17.85
N PRO A 346 17.24 10.17 16.65
CA PRO A 346 16.76 11.24 15.79
C PRO A 346 15.40 10.94 15.17
N LEU A 347 14.67 12.01 14.85
CA LEU A 347 13.56 11.99 13.90
C LEU A 347 14.05 12.50 12.54
N GLY A 348 14.02 11.65 11.52
CA GLY A 348 14.38 11.97 10.13
C GLY A 348 15.87 12.19 9.83
N PHE A 349 16.69 12.59 10.79
CA PHE A 349 18.14 12.68 10.61
C PHE A 349 18.83 11.30 10.65
N ASP A 350 19.96 11.20 9.97
CA ASP A 350 20.91 10.09 10.10
C ASP A 350 21.83 10.29 11.32
N VAL A 351 22.54 9.24 11.72
CA VAL A 351 23.40 9.23 12.91
C VAL A 351 24.63 10.12 12.71
N THR A 352 25.20 10.15 11.49
CA THR A 352 26.34 11.02 11.15
C THR A 352 26.01 12.50 11.36
N THR A 353 24.87 12.94 10.86
CA THR A 353 24.39 14.32 10.95
C THR A 353 24.20 14.72 12.41
N VAL A 354 23.57 13.86 13.21
CA VAL A 354 23.40 14.10 14.65
C VAL A 354 24.75 14.19 15.35
N ALA A 355 25.67 13.26 15.08
CA ALA A 355 26.99 13.25 15.68
C ALA A 355 27.76 14.54 15.37
N ALA A 356 27.68 15.04 14.13
CA ALA A 356 28.31 16.28 13.72
C ALA A 356 27.68 17.51 14.40
N VAL A 357 26.35 17.62 14.39
CA VAL A 357 25.60 18.76 14.95
C VAL A 357 25.75 18.86 16.46
N GLU A 358 25.70 17.73 17.16
CA GLU A 358 25.86 17.65 18.61
C GLU A 358 27.33 17.55 19.06
N ARG A 359 28.29 17.49 18.12
CA ARG A 359 29.73 17.36 18.36
C ARG A 359 30.08 16.12 19.21
N LEU A 360 29.45 14.99 18.88
CA LEU A 360 29.65 13.70 19.53
C LEU A 360 30.82 12.95 18.90
N ASP A 361 31.42 12.05 19.66
CA ASP A 361 32.41 11.09 19.13
C ASP A 361 31.70 10.03 18.27
N ALA A 362 31.70 10.24 16.96
CA ALA A 362 31.05 9.37 15.98
C ALA A 362 31.50 7.90 16.10
N THR A 363 32.72 7.62 16.56
CA THR A 363 33.21 6.25 16.70
C THR A 363 32.45 5.44 17.76
N ARG A 364 31.76 6.14 18.67
CA ARG A 364 30.97 5.57 19.77
C ARG A 364 29.47 5.89 19.69
N THR A 365 29.02 6.56 18.63
CA THR A 365 27.62 6.95 18.45
C THR A 365 26.83 5.88 17.69
N VAL A 366 25.69 5.48 18.24
CA VAL A 366 24.69 4.58 17.65
C VAL A 366 23.32 5.24 17.74
N GLY A 367 22.54 5.14 16.67
CA GLY A 367 21.14 5.57 16.63
C GLY A 367 20.19 4.45 17.04
N ILE A 368 19.07 4.79 17.69
CA ILE A 368 17.93 3.90 17.89
C ILE A 368 16.64 4.56 17.40
N ASP A 369 15.83 3.82 16.64
CA ASP A 369 14.54 4.32 16.17
C ASP A 369 13.49 4.25 17.29
N MET A 370 13.08 5.43 17.77
CA MET A 370 12.09 5.60 18.84
C MET A 370 10.80 6.26 18.33
N LEU A 371 10.52 6.23 17.02
CA LEU A 371 9.26 6.77 16.49
C LEU A 371 8.04 6.04 17.08
N ILE A 372 8.14 4.71 17.17
CA ILE A 372 7.11 3.83 17.74
C ILE A 372 7.50 3.49 19.17
N ASP A 373 6.50 3.36 20.05
CA ASP A 373 6.72 2.90 21.42
C ASP A 373 7.37 1.53 21.44
N ASP A 374 8.48 1.37 22.17
CA ASP A 374 9.16 0.09 22.31
C ASP A 374 8.18 -1.01 22.77
N ALA A 375 7.26 -0.69 23.68
CA ALA A 375 6.26 -1.63 24.19
C ALA A 375 5.28 -2.11 23.10
N ALA A 376 5.08 -1.34 22.02
CA ALA A 376 4.21 -1.68 20.91
C ALA A 376 4.95 -2.44 19.78
N THR A 377 6.28 -2.63 19.90
CA THR A 377 7.11 -3.26 18.85
C THR A 377 7.59 -4.64 19.28
N LYS A 378 7.77 -5.52 18.29
CA LYS A 378 8.42 -6.83 18.43
C LYS A 378 9.90 -6.79 18.02
N ARG A 379 10.35 -5.68 17.44
CA ARG A 379 11.72 -5.48 16.97
C ARG A 379 12.21 -4.06 17.20
N ARG A 380 13.46 -3.93 17.65
CA ARG A 380 14.20 -2.66 17.75
C ARG A 380 15.10 -2.46 16.54
N VAL A 381 15.31 -1.21 16.16
CA VAL A 381 16.18 -0.86 15.03
C VAL A 381 17.27 0.07 15.50
N LEU A 382 18.52 -0.36 15.29
CA LEU A 382 19.72 0.41 15.57
C LEU A 382 20.37 0.83 14.26
N ALA A 383 20.91 2.04 14.20
CA ALA A 383 21.70 2.53 13.06
C ALA A 383 23.12 2.85 13.49
N THR A 384 24.06 2.48 12.63
CA THR A 384 25.47 2.88 12.75
C THR A 384 25.74 4.12 11.90
N ASN A 385 26.88 4.77 12.11
CA ASN A 385 27.46 5.75 11.19
C ASN A 385 28.77 5.18 10.59
N PRO A 386 29.35 5.80 9.55
CA PRO A 386 30.56 5.29 8.90
C PRO A 386 31.77 5.09 9.82
N ALA A 387 31.83 5.79 10.96
CA ALA A 387 32.92 5.68 11.93
C ALA A 387 32.60 4.76 13.12
N THR A 388 31.34 4.30 13.29
CA THR A 388 30.96 3.47 14.44
C THR A 388 31.84 2.23 14.53
N ARG A 389 32.55 2.08 15.64
CA ARG A 389 33.41 0.90 15.83
C ARG A 389 32.58 -0.36 16.05
N ARG A 390 33.17 -1.49 15.67
CA ARG A 390 32.53 -2.80 15.78
C ARG A 390 32.19 -3.18 17.23
N ASP A 391 33.08 -2.91 18.18
CA ASP A 391 32.87 -3.18 19.61
C ASP A 391 31.66 -2.42 20.16
N ILE A 392 31.47 -1.16 19.75
CA ILE A 392 30.33 -0.32 20.17
C ILE A 392 29.04 -0.79 19.52
N ARG A 393 29.06 -1.09 18.21
CA ARG A 393 27.91 -1.66 17.51
C ARG A 393 27.46 -2.97 18.17
N ASP A 394 28.41 -3.85 18.45
CA ASP A 394 28.13 -5.15 19.04
C ASP A 394 27.62 -5.00 20.49
N ALA A 395 28.17 -4.07 21.28
CA ALA A 395 27.63 -3.71 22.59
C ALA A 395 26.20 -3.18 22.53
N ALA A 396 25.88 -2.29 21.57
CA ALA A 396 24.54 -1.76 21.37
C ALA A 396 23.55 -2.90 21.05
N HIS A 397 23.90 -3.74 20.08
CA HIS A 397 23.05 -4.87 19.67
C HIS A 397 22.83 -5.82 20.85
N ALA A 398 23.89 -6.23 21.54
CA ALA A 398 23.80 -7.12 22.69
C ALA A 398 22.92 -6.53 23.79
N LEU A 399 23.05 -5.24 24.11
CA LEU A 399 22.23 -4.56 25.11
C LEU A 399 20.75 -4.60 24.75
N PHE A 400 20.40 -4.16 23.54
CA PHE A 400 19.01 -4.06 23.09
C PHE A 400 18.36 -5.40 22.77
N ALA A 401 19.10 -6.51 22.84
CA ALA A 401 18.59 -7.87 22.70
C ALA A 401 18.46 -8.63 24.04
N ARG A 402 18.86 -8.03 25.18
CA ARG A 402 18.93 -8.72 26.50
C ARG A 402 17.60 -9.29 27.00
N ASP A 403 16.49 -8.68 26.63
CA ASP A 403 15.14 -9.13 26.97
C ASP A 403 14.53 -10.09 25.93
N GLY A 404 15.35 -10.54 24.96
CA GLY A 404 14.93 -11.45 23.89
C GLY A 404 14.19 -10.78 22.74
N LYS A 405 14.00 -9.45 22.76
CA LYS A 405 13.41 -8.73 21.62
C LYS A 405 14.39 -8.72 20.44
N ALA A 406 13.89 -8.96 19.22
CA ALA A 406 14.72 -8.96 18.03
C ALA A 406 15.30 -7.56 17.75
N VAL A 407 16.51 -7.50 17.20
CA VAL A 407 17.21 -6.25 16.89
C VAL A 407 17.74 -6.30 15.46
N SER A 408 17.39 -5.30 14.65
CA SER A 408 18.04 -5.06 13.37
C SER A 408 19.07 -3.96 13.52
N VAL A 409 20.31 -4.23 13.10
CA VAL A 409 21.36 -3.21 12.98
C VAL A 409 21.52 -2.84 11.51
N ILE A 410 21.21 -1.60 11.16
CA ILE A 410 21.27 -1.07 9.80
C ILE A 410 22.47 -0.13 9.63
N ARG A 411 22.84 0.14 8.37
CA ARG A 411 23.78 1.23 8.06
C ARG A 411 23.10 2.58 8.27
N ASP A 412 23.91 3.63 8.22
CA ASP A 412 23.41 4.98 8.42
C ASP A 412 22.31 5.34 7.42
N SER A 413 21.23 5.92 7.90
CA SER A 413 20.06 6.26 7.10
C SER A 413 19.27 7.36 7.79
N GLY A 414 18.98 8.45 7.07
CA GLY A 414 18.04 9.46 7.55
C GLY A 414 16.68 8.81 7.78
N GLY A 415 16.15 8.90 9.01
CA GLY A 415 14.85 8.33 9.36
C GLY A 415 14.78 6.79 9.36
N PHE A 416 15.93 6.11 9.52
CA PHE A 416 16.01 4.65 9.59
C PHE A 416 15.28 3.97 8.42
N VAL A 417 14.51 2.92 8.68
CA VAL A 417 13.61 2.28 7.70
C VAL A 417 12.16 2.68 7.98
N THR A 418 11.73 2.56 9.24
CA THR A 418 10.35 2.77 9.65
C THR A 418 9.90 4.21 9.46
N GLN A 419 10.68 5.20 9.89
CA GLN A 419 10.29 6.61 9.76
C GLN A 419 10.21 7.04 8.30
N ARG A 420 11.15 6.62 7.45
CA ARG A 420 11.12 6.90 5.99
C ARG A 420 9.85 6.36 5.35
N VAL A 421 9.53 5.09 5.57
CA VAL A 421 8.39 4.43 4.94
C VAL A 421 7.07 5.01 5.44
N ILE A 422 6.91 5.14 6.76
CA ILE A 422 5.69 5.72 7.35
C ILE A 422 5.53 7.18 6.93
N GLY A 423 6.59 7.97 7.02
CA GLY A 423 6.58 9.38 6.61
C GLY A 423 6.17 9.53 5.14
N THR A 424 6.69 8.67 4.25
CA THR A 424 6.33 8.69 2.82
C THR A 424 4.85 8.31 2.60
N ILE A 425 4.35 7.27 3.28
CA ILE A 425 2.95 6.86 3.21
C ILE A 425 2.02 8.00 3.68
N VAL A 426 2.31 8.58 4.84
CA VAL A 426 1.53 9.68 5.42
C VAL A 426 1.56 10.90 4.50
N ASN A 427 2.72 11.22 3.91
CA ASN A 427 2.87 12.39 3.05
C ASN A 427 2.09 12.26 1.74
N ILE A 428 2.13 11.08 1.10
CA ILE A 428 1.35 10.80 -0.13
C ILE A 428 -0.15 10.89 0.19
N ALA A 429 -0.60 10.25 1.26
CA ALA A 429 -1.99 10.32 1.73
C ALA A 429 -2.45 11.76 1.98
N ALA A 430 -1.64 12.57 2.65
CA ALA A 430 -1.92 13.97 2.90
C ALA A 430 -2.01 14.79 1.59
N ASP A 431 -1.15 14.50 0.62
CA ASP A 431 -1.17 15.15 -0.70
C ASP A 431 -2.42 14.76 -1.50
N MET A 432 -2.86 13.50 -1.43
CA MET A 432 -4.10 13.03 -2.06
C MET A 432 -5.33 13.77 -1.53
N CYS A 433 -5.44 13.94 -0.19
CA CYS A 433 -6.53 14.73 0.40
C CYS A 433 -6.42 16.22 0.05
N GLN A 434 -5.21 16.79 0.02
CA GLN A 434 -4.98 18.17 -0.43
C GLN A 434 -5.48 18.41 -1.86
N GLN A 435 -5.25 17.45 -2.74
CA GLN A 435 -5.67 17.47 -4.14
C GLN A 435 -7.13 17.06 -4.33
N ARG A 436 -7.83 16.68 -3.25
CA ARG A 436 -9.22 16.19 -3.27
C ARG A 436 -9.40 14.98 -4.18
N VAL A 437 -8.39 14.11 -4.26
CA VAL A 437 -8.49 12.80 -4.93
C VAL A 437 -9.62 11.98 -4.29
N CYS A 438 -9.69 12.02 -2.95
CA CYS A 438 -10.72 11.40 -2.13
C CYS A 438 -10.83 12.13 -0.78
N SER A 439 -11.90 11.86 -0.03
CA SER A 439 -12.02 12.33 1.35
C SER A 439 -11.05 11.57 2.28
N PRO A 440 -10.68 12.12 3.45
CA PRO A 440 -9.93 11.37 4.45
C PRO A 440 -10.61 10.04 4.85
N ALA A 441 -11.94 10.02 4.97
CA ALA A 441 -12.68 8.81 5.34
C ALA A 441 -12.61 7.71 4.26
N ASP A 442 -12.77 8.10 2.99
CA ASP A 442 -12.62 7.18 1.85
C ASP A 442 -11.19 6.65 1.75
N LEU A 443 -10.19 7.52 1.93
CA LEU A 443 -8.78 7.14 1.91
C LEU A 443 -8.45 6.09 2.96
N GLU A 444 -8.86 6.32 4.20
CA GLU A 444 -8.63 5.39 5.31
C GLU A 444 -9.26 4.01 5.02
N THR A 445 -10.52 4.01 4.59
CA THR A 445 -11.27 2.79 4.23
C THR A 445 -10.59 2.04 3.08
N ALA A 446 -10.24 2.76 2.02
CA ALA A 446 -9.64 2.19 0.81
C ALA A 446 -8.29 1.54 1.12
N VAL A 447 -7.43 2.22 1.87
CA VAL A 447 -6.09 1.74 2.19
C VAL A 447 -6.13 0.55 3.16
N GLN A 448 -7.00 0.57 4.17
CA GLN A 448 -7.12 -0.55 5.10
C GLN A 448 -7.63 -1.81 4.41
N LEU A 449 -8.66 -1.69 3.57
CA LEU A 449 -9.27 -2.84 2.90
C LEU A 449 -8.48 -3.30 1.66
N GLY A 450 -7.95 -2.36 0.89
CA GLY A 450 -7.26 -2.61 -0.38
C GLY A 450 -5.79 -2.99 -0.21
N LEU A 451 -5.05 -2.31 0.68
CA LEU A 451 -3.62 -2.57 0.91
C LEU A 451 -3.36 -3.41 2.16
N GLY A 452 -4.36 -3.61 3.03
CA GLY A 452 -4.19 -4.37 4.27
C GLY A 452 -3.24 -3.71 5.26
N TYR A 453 -3.15 -2.37 5.23
CA TYR A 453 -2.34 -1.63 6.21
C TYR A 453 -2.92 -1.80 7.61
N PRO A 454 -2.09 -1.82 8.66
CA PRO A 454 -2.56 -2.01 10.05
C PRO A 454 -3.48 -0.87 10.51
N ARG A 455 -3.33 0.31 9.90
CA ARG A 455 -4.12 1.51 10.11
C ARG A 455 -4.13 2.30 8.81
N GLY A 456 -5.18 3.07 8.54
CA GLY A 456 -5.12 3.98 7.39
C GLY A 456 -4.08 5.09 7.62
N PRO A 457 -3.64 5.73 6.54
CA PRO A 457 -2.37 6.44 6.51
C PRO A 457 -2.39 7.76 7.29
N LEU A 458 -3.48 8.52 7.28
CA LEU A 458 -3.59 9.76 8.06
C LEU A 458 -3.77 9.44 9.54
N ALA A 459 -4.54 8.40 9.88
CA ALA A 459 -4.65 7.91 11.24
C ALA A 459 -3.32 7.36 11.79
N MET A 460 -2.47 6.80 10.93
CA MET A 460 -1.09 6.43 11.27
C MET A 460 -0.24 7.67 11.59
N GLY A 461 -0.32 8.72 10.78
CA GLY A 461 0.37 9.98 11.07
C GLY A 461 -0.11 10.66 12.36
N ASN A 462 -1.40 10.55 12.68
CA ASN A 462 -1.95 10.99 13.97
C ASN A 462 -1.41 10.17 15.15
N LEU A 463 -1.35 8.84 15.00
CA LEU A 463 -0.84 7.94 16.04
C LEU A 463 0.61 8.27 16.42
N TYR A 464 1.45 8.59 15.45
CA TYR A 464 2.87 8.91 15.69
C TYR A 464 3.15 10.40 15.90
N GLY A 465 2.10 11.23 15.85
CA GLY A 465 2.18 12.67 16.03
C GLY A 465 2.37 13.41 14.70
N PRO A 466 1.40 14.27 14.28
CA PRO A 466 1.52 15.05 13.05
C PRO A 466 2.77 15.94 13.01
N THR A 467 3.17 16.49 14.16
CA THR A 467 4.40 17.29 14.31
C THR A 467 5.65 16.45 14.11
N ASN A 468 5.69 15.23 14.65
CA ASN A 468 6.81 14.31 14.45
C ASN A 468 6.91 13.87 12.99
N MET A 469 5.79 13.60 12.32
CA MET A 469 5.77 13.27 10.89
C MET A 469 6.30 14.42 10.02
N LEU A 470 5.92 15.65 10.36
CA LEU A 470 6.44 16.85 9.70
C LEU A 470 7.96 16.98 9.93
N GLU A 471 8.42 16.80 11.17
CA GLU A 471 9.85 16.85 11.50
C GLU A 471 10.65 15.77 10.76
N VAL A 472 10.17 14.53 10.74
CA VAL A 472 10.80 13.42 10.01
C VAL A 472 11.01 13.80 8.55
N LEU A 473 9.96 14.23 7.85
CA LEU A 473 10.06 14.56 6.42
C LEU A 473 10.91 15.80 6.15
N PHE A 474 10.84 16.81 7.02
CA PHE A 474 11.68 18.00 6.89
C PHE A 474 13.17 17.66 7.05
N ASN A 475 13.50 16.83 8.03
CA ASN A 475 14.87 16.38 8.26
C ASN A 475 15.35 15.43 7.15
N LEU A 476 14.49 14.54 6.65
CA LEU A 476 14.79 13.73 5.45
C LEU A 476 15.08 14.61 4.23
N GLN A 477 14.27 15.63 3.98
CA GLN A 477 14.51 16.59 2.89
C GLN A 477 15.85 17.33 3.09
N THR A 478 16.20 17.66 4.33
CA THR A 478 17.47 18.32 4.66
C THR A 478 18.67 17.41 4.41
N VAL A 479 18.58 16.13 4.80
CA VAL A 479 19.65 15.13 4.61
C VAL A 479 19.88 14.83 3.15
N TYR A 480 18.81 14.53 2.41
CA TYR A 480 18.93 14.01 1.04
C TYR A 480 18.89 15.10 -0.03
N GLY A 481 18.33 16.27 0.27
CA GLY A 481 18.03 17.30 -0.74
C GLY A 481 16.99 16.87 -1.79
N ASP A 482 16.44 15.66 -1.69
CA ASP A 482 15.51 15.10 -2.69
C ASP A 482 14.10 15.67 -2.48
N PRO A 483 13.49 16.31 -3.50
CA PRO A 483 12.11 16.79 -3.45
C PRO A 483 11.06 15.71 -3.15
N ARG A 484 11.41 14.43 -3.27
CA ARG A 484 10.60 13.28 -2.81
C ARG A 484 10.14 13.43 -1.37
N TYR A 485 10.99 13.96 -0.49
CA TYR A 485 10.69 14.06 0.95
C TYR A 485 9.98 15.37 1.33
N ARG A 486 9.69 16.25 0.38
CA ARG A 486 9.04 17.54 0.68
C ARG A 486 7.69 17.31 1.38
N PRO A 487 7.46 17.85 2.58
CA PRO A 487 6.16 17.74 3.24
C PRO A 487 5.06 18.39 2.40
N SER A 488 3.93 17.72 2.20
CA SER A 488 2.76 18.28 1.52
C SER A 488 2.22 19.49 2.30
N PRO A 489 1.55 20.45 1.64
CA PRO A 489 0.90 21.56 2.33
C PRO A 489 -0.08 21.11 3.42
N TRP A 490 -0.82 20.01 3.19
CA TRP A 490 -1.74 19.44 4.17
C TRP A 490 -1.04 19.01 5.45
N LEU A 491 0.03 18.23 5.34
CA LEU A 491 0.82 17.78 6.47
C LEU A 491 1.57 18.94 7.13
N ARG A 492 2.15 19.86 6.34
CA ARG A 492 2.87 21.02 6.88
C ARG A 492 1.97 21.89 7.75
N ARG A 493 0.77 22.21 7.27
CA ARG A 493 -0.18 23.08 8.00
C ARG A 493 -0.67 22.41 9.28
N ARG A 494 -1.14 21.16 9.19
CA ARG A 494 -1.69 20.41 10.33
C ARG A 494 -0.62 20.03 11.34
N GLY A 495 0.53 19.55 10.87
CA GLY A 495 1.68 19.20 11.72
C GLY A 495 2.28 20.38 12.48
N ALA A 496 2.32 21.58 11.86
CA ALA A 496 2.87 22.77 12.50
C ALA A 496 2.02 23.28 13.69
N ILE A 497 0.71 23.03 13.67
CA ILE A 497 -0.21 23.48 14.73
C ILE A 497 -0.74 22.32 15.60
N GLY A 498 -0.23 21.10 15.40
CA GLY A 498 -0.67 19.91 16.13
C GLY A 498 -2.10 19.45 15.82
N LEU A 499 -2.65 19.83 14.66
CA LEU A 499 -4.00 19.46 14.24
C LEU A 499 -4.01 18.03 13.66
N SER A 500 -5.14 17.34 13.84
CA SER A 500 -5.36 16.02 13.25
C SER A 500 -5.20 16.04 11.73
N LEU A 501 -4.52 15.03 11.18
CA LEU A 501 -4.41 14.81 9.74
C LEU A 501 -5.74 14.42 9.08
N LEU A 502 -6.72 14.00 9.87
CA LEU A 502 -8.10 13.69 9.43
C LEU A 502 -9.01 14.92 9.45
N HIS A 503 -8.54 16.06 9.95
CA HIS A 503 -9.37 17.27 9.99
C HIS A 503 -9.61 17.81 8.58
N GLU A 504 -10.88 17.93 8.20
CA GLU A 504 -11.32 18.54 6.96
C GLU A 504 -11.61 20.03 7.16
N GLU A 505 -11.19 20.85 6.19
CA GLU A 505 -11.53 22.28 6.13
C GLU A 505 -12.94 22.41 5.53
N GLU A 506 -13.77 23.30 6.09
CA GLU A 506 -15.14 23.57 5.61
C GLU A 506 -15.18 24.26 4.24
#